data_AF-A0A4Q3TFY3-F1
#
_entry.id   AF-A0A4Q3TFY3-F1
#
_cell.length_a   1.000
_cell.length_b   1.000
_cell.length_c   1.000
_cell.angle_alpha   90.00
_cell.angle_beta   90.00
_cell.angle_gamma   90.00
#
_symmetry.space_group_name_H-M   'P 1'
#
loop_
_entity.id
_entity.type
_entity.pdbx_description
1 polymer ?
#
loop_
_entity_poly.entity_id
_entity_poly.type
_entity_poly.pdbx_seq_one_letter_code
_entity_poly.pdbx_strand_id
1 'polypeptide(L)'
;MTMGPGFAQGVVKAQYGDWQMSCDTPPGASFEQCAIIQNVTAEDQPNVGLSVIVLKTADRQARLLRVLAPLGVLLPNGLGLNIDGADIGRVAFVRCLPNGCVAEVVLDDALIKKLSEGQNAIFVVFKTPEEGIGIPVSLNGFSDGFAQLP
;
A
#
# COMPACT_ATOMS: atom_id res chain seq x y z
N MET A 1 28.25 -18.64 -6.09
CA MET A 1 27.57 -17.56 -5.34
C MET A 1 26.19 -17.42 -5.95
N THR A 2 25.19 -18.02 -5.32
CA THR A 2 23.79 -18.05 -5.79
C THR A 2 23.12 -16.73 -5.43
N MET A 3 22.78 -15.93 -6.44
CA MET A 3 21.93 -14.74 -6.29
C MET A 3 20.51 -15.23 -6.00
N GLY A 4 20.02 -15.00 -4.78
CA GLY A 4 18.62 -15.26 -4.43
C GLY A 4 17.69 -14.30 -5.17
N PRO A 5 16.39 -14.65 -5.34
CA PRO A 5 15.42 -13.76 -5.94
C PRO A 5 15.03 -12.70 -4.91
N GLY A 6 15.85 -11.67 -4.77
CA GLY A 6 15.39 -10.40 -4.23
C GLY A 6 14.46 -9.81 -5.28
N PHE A 7 13.15 -9.94 -5.08
CA PHE A 7 12.18 -9.13 -5.82
C PHE A 7 12.61 -7.68 -5.63
N ALA A 8 13.00 -7.04 -6.73
CA ALA A 8 13.55 -5.70 -6.73
C ALA A 8 12.56 -4.79 -5.99
N GLN A 9 12.98 -4.25 -4.85
CA GLN A 9 12.47 -2.96 -4.44
C GLN A 9 12.92 -2.03 -5.56
N GLY A 10 11.98 -1.60 -6.41
CA GLY A 10 12.30 -0.81 -7.59
C GLY A 10 13.21 0.37 -7.25
N VAL A 11 13.93 0.88 -8.24
CA VAL A 11 14.84 2.00 -8.03
C VAL A 11 14.04 3.21 -7.59
N VAL A 12 14.36 3.78 -6.42
CA VAL A 12 13.76 5.02 -5.94
C VAL A 12 14.15 6.15 -6.90
N LYS A 13 13.15 6.81 -7.49
CA LYS A 13 13.34 7.89 -8.47
C LYS A 13 13.06 9.27 -7.90
N ALA A 14 12.13 9.36 -6.95
CA ALA A 14 11.69 10.63 -6.36
C ALA A 14 11.05 10.39 -4.99
N GLN A 15 10.88 11.48 -4.23
CA GLN A 15 10.18 11.49 -2.96
C GLN A 15 9.23 12.70 -2.91
N TYR A 16 8.02 12.47 -2.43
CA TYR A 16 6.93 13.45 -2.32
C TYR A 16 6.39 13.39 -0.89
N GLY A 17 6.82 14.32 -0.04
CA GLY A 17 6.54 14.25 1.39
C GLY A 17 7.00 12.90 1.97
N ASP A 18 6.04 12.15 2.51
CA ASP A 18 6.30 10.85 3.13
C ASP A 18 6.22 9.67 2.14
N TRP A 19 5.93 9.93 0.87
CA TRP A 19 5.80 8.93 -0.18
C TRP A 19 7.04 8.84 -1.05
N GLN A 20 7.53 7.62 -1.27
CA GLN A 20 8.66 7.35 -2.16
C GLN A 20 8.16 6.81 -3.51
N MET A 21 8.57 7.44 -4.61
CA MET A 21 8.33 6.88 -5.94
C MET A 21 9.45 5.89 -6.27
N SER A 22 9.07 4.64 -6.50
CA SER A 22 9.95 3.55 -6.87
C SER A 22 9.48 2.96 -8.19
N CYS A 23 10.41 2.72 -9.10
CA CYS A 23 10.10 2.17 -10.42
C CYS A 23 10.94 0.93 -10.70
N ASP A 24 10.31 -0.07 -11.31
CA ASP A 24 10.94 -1.32 -11.70
C ASP A 24 10.48 -1.73 -13.10
N THR A 25 11.24 -2.58 -13.79
CA THR A 25 10.84 -3.18 -15.06
C THR A 25 10.61 -4.67 -14.85
N PRO A 26 9.37 -5.10 -14.59
CA PRO A 26 9.08 -6.51 -14.35
C PRO A 26 9.51 -7.39 -15.53
N PRO A 27 9.87 -8.66 -15.30
CA PRO A 27 10.20 -9.59 -16.37
C PRO A 27 9.06 -9.68 -17.41
N GLY A 28 9.39 -9.41 -18.67
CA GLY A 28 8.42 -9.43 -19.77
C GLY A 28 7.62 -8.13 -19.96
N ALA A 29 7.84 -7.10 -19.13
CA ALA A 29 7.29 -5.77 -19.37
C ALA A 29 8.10 -5.02 -20.44
N SER A 30 7.41 -4.34 -21.35
CA SER A 30 8.04 -3.49 -22.37
C SER A 30 8.34 -2.07 -21.88
N PHE A 31 7.90 -1.73 -20.67
CA PHE A 31 8.10 -0.42 -20.05
C PHE A 31 8.25 -0.54 -18.53
N GLU A 32 8.88 0.47 -17.95
CA GLU A 32 9.05 0.62 -16.51
C GLU A 32 7.69 0.88 -15.83
N GLN A 33 7.43 0.20 -14.72
CA GLN A 33 6.26 0.40 -13.86
C GLN A 33 6.69 1.14 -12.61
N CYS A 34 6.02 2.26 -12.32
CA CYS A 34 6.25 3.05 -11.12
C CYS A 34 5.11 2.88 -10.12
N ALA A 35 5.47 2.99 -8.84
CA ALA A 35 4.55 3.07 -7.73
C ALA A 35 5.02 4.14 -6.75
N ILE A 36 4.08 4.75 -6.02
CA ILE A 36 4.39 5.47 -4.79
C ILE A 36 4.18 4.53 -3.61
N ILE A 37 5.13 4.55 -2.68
CA ILE A 37 5.23 3.59 -1.60
C ILE A 37 5.43 4.34 -0.28
N GLN A 38 4.71 3.90 0.75
CA GLN A 38 4.99 4.28 2.13
C GLN A 38 5.08 3.01 2.98
N ASN A 39 6.20 2.84 3.66
CA ASN A 39 6.39 1.75 4.62
C ASN A 39 6.19 2.32 6.02
N VAL A 40 5.30 1.73 6.79
CA VAL A 40 4.91 2.23 8.11
C VAL A 40 4.85 1.08 9.11
N THR A 41 4.95 1.41 10.39
CA THR A 41 4.78 0.47 11.51
C THR A 41 3.73 0.99 12.47
N ALA A 42 3.04 0.09 13.17
CA ALA A 42 2.14 0.47 14.25
C ALA A 42 2.94 1.18 15.36
N GLU A 43 2.38 2.23 15.95
CA GLU A 43 3.03 3.00 17.02
C GLU A 43 3.24 2.12 18.27
N ASP A 44 2.21 1.40 18.68
CA ASP A 44 2.24 0.54 19.86
C ASP A 44 2.87 -0.84 19.61
N GLN A 45 3.01 -1.24 18.35
CA GLN A 45 3.55 -2.55 17.97
C GLN A 45 4.54 -2.43 16.80
N PRO A 46 5.79 -1.98 17.05
CA PRO A 46 6.78 -1.71 16.00
C PRO A 46 7.13 -2.91 15.10
N ASN A 47 6.86 -4.13 15.57
CA ASN A 47 7.03 -5.37 14.81
C ASN A 47 5.90 -5.62 13.79
N VAL A 48 4.84 -4.81 13.81
CA VAL A 48 3.70 -4.90 12.89
C VAL A 48 3.80 -3.72 11.93
N GLY A 49 4.24 -3.99 10.71
CA GLY A 49 4.38 -2.98 9.65
C GLY A 49 3.61 -3.31 8.39
N LEU A 50 3.27 -2.26 7.63
CA LEU A 50 2.61 -2.34 6.34
C LEU A 50 3.46 -1.64 5.28
N SER A 51 3.37 -2.15 4.04
CA SER A 51 3.77 -1.40 2.86
C SER A 51 2.54 -1.01 2.07
N VAL A 52 2.29 0.29 1.95
CA VAL A 52 1.19 0.84 1.15
C VAL A 52 1.75 1.26 -0.20
N ILE A 53 1.20 0.69 -1.27
CA ILE A 53 1.73 0.80 -2.62
C ILE A 53 0.59 1.27 -3.53
N VAL A 54 0.79 2.40 -4.21
CA VAL A 54 -0.17 2.91 -5.21
C VAL A 54 0.49 2.96 -6.57
N LEU A 55 -0.16 2.36 -7.56
CA LEU A 55 0.34 2.25 -8.93
C LEU A 55 -0.78 2.41 -9.96
N LYS A 56 -0.40 2.74 -11.19
CA LYS A 56 -1.26 2.60 -12.37
C LYS A 56 -0.93 1.26 -13.04
N THR A 57 -1.93 0.53 -13.52
CA THR A 57 -1.70 -0.71 -14.25
C THR A 57 -0.95 -0.44 -15.54
N ALA A 58 -0.30 -1.48 -16.05
CA ALA A 58 0.51 -1.40 -17.27
C ALA A 58 -0.30 -0.83 -18.47
N ASP A 59 -1.53 -1.32 -18.63
CA ASP A 59 -2.48 -0.87 -19.65
C ASP A 59 -3.13 0.50 -19.36
N ARG A 60 -2.78 1.12 -18.22
CA ARG A 60 -3.30 2.38 -17.68
C ARG A 60 -4.82 2.41 -17.48
N GLN A 61 -5.48 1.26 -17.48
CA GLN A 61 -6.93 1.18 -17.31
C GLN A 61 -7.33 1.37 -15.85
N ALA A 62 -6.54 0.84 -14.91
CA ALA A 62 -6.84 0.86 -13.49
C ALA A 62 -5.75 1.59 -12.69
N ARG A 63 -6.18 2.18 -11.56
CA ARG A 63 -5.32 2.66 -10.50
C ARG A 63 -5.52 1.73 -9.32
N LEU A 64 -4.45 1.22 -8.72
CA LEU A 64 -4.52 0.21 -7.68
C LEU A 64 -3.92 0.75 -6.39
N LEU A 65 -4.62 0.51 -5.29
CA LEU A 65 -4.08 0.57 -3.94
C LEU A 65 -3.82 -0.87 -3.49
N ARG A 66 -2.55 -1.20 -3.31
CA ARG A 66 -2.08 -2.49 -2.83
C ARG A 66 -1.44 -2.29 -1.46
N VAL A 67 -1.84 -3.11 -0.49
CA VAL A 67 -1.24 -3.12 0.83
C VAL A 67 -0.63 -4.49 1.09
N LEU A 68 0.65 -4.51 1.44
CA LEU A 68 1.33 -5.69 1.94
C LEU A 68 1.31 -5.64 3.48
N ALA A 69 0.51 -6.53 4.06
CA ALA A 69 0.40 -6.73 5.49
C ALA A 69 1.29 -7.88 5.97
N PRO A 70 1.66 -7.92 7.27
CA PRO A 70 2.49 -8.99 7.79
C PRO A 70 1.73 -10.32 7.84
N LEU A 71 2.45 -11.41 8.02
CA LEU A 71 1.85 -12.72 8.25
C LEU A 71 1.18 -12.77 9.63
N GLY A 72 0.20 -13.67 9.78
CA GLY A 72 -0.56 -13.83 11.03
C GLY A 72 -1.77 -12.91 11.18
N VAL A 73 -2.16 -12.20 10.11
CA VAL A 73 -3.41 -11.44 10.08
C VAL A 73 -4.63 -12.36 9.92
N LEU A 74 -5.75 -11.95 10.50
CA LEU A 74 -7.04 -12.62 10.46
C LEU A 74 -7.73 -12.34 9.12
N LEU A 75 -7.63 -13.29 8.21
CA LEU A 75 -8.15 -13.17 6.84
C LEU A 75 -9.65 -12.84 6.76
N PRO A 76 -10.56 -13.45 7.55
CA PRO A 76 -11.98 -13.15 7.48
C PRO A 76 -12.36 -11.69 7.73
N ASN A 77 -11.57 -10.97 8.55
CA ASN A 77 -11.85 -9.56 8.85
C ASN A 77 -11.30 -8.61 7.78
N GLY A 78 -10.35 -9.07 6.97
CA GLY A 78 -9.69 -8.26 5.95
C GLY A 78 -8.86 -7.11 6.54
N LEU A 79 -8.54 -6.16 5.66
CA LEU A 79 -7.84 -4.92 5.98
C LEU A 79 -8.84 -3.77 5.99
N GLY A 80 -8.95 -3.07 7.12
CA GLY A 80 -9.75 -1.85 7.24
C GLY A 80 -8.99 -0.59 6.83
N LEU A 81 -9.73 0.43 6.39
CA LEU A 81 -9.21 1.76 6.08
C LEU A 81 -10.10 2.84 6.69
N ASN A 82 -9.49 3.73 7.44
CA ASN A 82 -10.08 4.98 7.92
C ASN A 82 -9.27 6.16 7.38
N ILE A 83 -9.93 7.24 6.97
CA ILE A 83 -9.27 8.49 6.53
C ILE A 83 -9.85 9.62 7.34
N ASP A 84 -9.00 10.33 8.09
CA ASP A 84 -9.36 11.47 8.94
C ASP A 84 -10.59 11.22 9.84
N GLY A 85 -10.69 10.01 10.40
CA GLY A 85 -11.80 9.59 11.27
C GLY A 85 -12.99 8.97 10.54
N ALA A 86 -13.08 9.09 9.20
CA ALA A 86 -14.14 8.47 8.42
C ALA A 86 -13.81 7.01 8.06
N ASP A 87 -14.69 6.08 8.42
CA ASP A 87 -14.57 4.67 8.01
C ASP A 87 -14.86 4.54 6.50
N ILE A 88 -13.87 4.05 5.75
CA ILE A 88 -13.96 3.81 4.31
C ILE A 88 -14.43 2.37 4.04
N GLY A 89 -14.27 1.47 5.01
CA GLY A 89 -14.64 0.07 4.91
C GLY A 89 -13.44 -0.87 4.93
N ARG A 90 -13.68 -2.10 4.45
CA ARG A 90 -12.71 -3.19 4.52
C ARG A 90 -12.56 -3.89 3.17
N VAL A 91 -11.35 -4.37 2.92
CA VAL A 91 -10.98 -5.14 1.73
C VAL A 91 -10.41 -6.50 2.15
N ALA A 92 -10.80 -7.55 1.46
CA ALA A 92 -10.29 -8.89 1.71
C ALA A 92 -8.83 -9.03 1.25
N PHE A 93 -8.08 -9.88 1.94
CA PHE A 93 -6.76 -10.32 1.45
C PHE A 93 -6.95 -11.28 0.28
N VAL A 94 -6.30 -10.97 -0.85
CA VAL A 94 -6.42 -11.75 -2.09
C VAL A 94 -5.42 -12.89 -2.17
N ARG A 95 -4.26 -12.76 -1.52
CA ARG A 95 -3.23 -13.80 -1.44
C ARG A 95 -2.29 -13.55 -0.26
N CYS A 96 -1.70 -14.61 0.28
CA CYS A 96 -0.56 -14.51 1.19
C CYS A 96 0.66 -15.18 0.57
N LEU A 97 1.78 -14.49 0.63
CA LEU A 97 3.09 -14.90 0.13
C LEU A 97 4.06 -14.95 1.33
N PRO A 98 5.25 -15.56 1.18
CA PRO A 98 6.23 -15.63 2.27
C PRO A 98 6.61 -14.27 2.88
N ASN A 99 6.47 -13.18 2.11
CA ASN A 99 6.76 -11.82 2.54
C ASN A 99 5.54 -11.03 3.06
N GLY A 100 4.34 -11.62 3.08
CA GLY A 100 3.15 -10.98 3.64
C GLY A 100 1.84 -11.30 2.91
N CYS A 101 0.74 -10.79 3.46
CA CYS A 101 -0.59 -10.91 2.90
C CYS A 101 -0.96 -9.64 2.11
N VAL A 102 -1.46 -9.82 0.89
CA VAL A 102 -1.77 -8.74 -0.04
C VAL A 102 -3.26 -8.45 0.00
N ALA A 103 -3.63 -7.22 0.30
CA ALA A 103 -4.94 -6.65 -0.01
C ALA A 103 -4.79 -5.70 -1.20
N GLU A 104 -5.75 -5.71 -2.12
CA GLU A 104 -5.69 -4.89 -3.33
C GLU A 104 -7.08 -4.42 -3.71
N VAL A 105 -7.19 -3.15 -4.06
CA VAL A 105 -8.44 -2.54 -4.50
C VAL A 105 -8.17 -1.58 -5.66
N VAL A 106 -9.14 -1.47 -6.56
CA VAL A 106 -9.14 -0.42 -7.57
C VAL A 106 -9.51 0.90 -6.92
N LEU A 107 -8.65 1.90 -7.08
CA LEU A 107 -8.90 3.26 -6.66
C LEU A 107 -9.84 3.94 -7.65
N ASP A 108 -11.06 4.24 -7.20
CA ASP A 108 -11.97 5.13 -7.91
C ASP A 108 -11.62 6.60 -7.65
N ASP A 109 -12.20 7.50 -8.45
CA ASP A 109 -11.90 8.94 -8.37
C ASP A 109 -12.31 9.54 -7.00
N ALA A 110 -13.33 8.98 -6.35
CA ALA A 110 -13.80 9.43 -5.05
C ALA A 110 -12.79 9.09 -3.93
N LEU A 111 -12.23 7.88 -3.95
CA LEU A 111 -11.22 7.44 -2.99
C LEU A 111 -9.88 8.13 -3.25
N ILE A 112 -9.49 8.34 -4.51
CA ILE A 112 -8.30 9.15 -4.86
C ILE A 112 -8.46 10.54 -4.27
N LYS A 113 -9.61 11.18 -4.47
CA LYS A 113 -9.88 12.51 -3.92
C LYS A 113 -9.75 12.54 -2.39
N LYS A 114 -10.34 11.56 -1.69
CA LYS A 114 -10.22 11.46 -0.22
C LYS A 114 -8.76 11.28 0.24
N LEU A 115 -7.98 10.46 -0.46
CA LEU A 115 -6.56 10.25 -0.14
C LEU A 115 -5.71 11.49 -0.46
N SER A 116 -6.05 12.22 -1.52
CA SER A 116 -5.35 13.45 -1.92
C SER A 116 -5.64 14.66 -1.04
N GLU A 117 -6.87 14.77 -0.52
CA GLU A 117 -7.30 15.89 0.33
C GLU A 117 -7.13 15.58 1.83
N GLY A 118 -6.98 14.31 2.18
CA GLY A 118 -6.86 13.87 3.57
C GLY A 118 -5.48 14.14 4.16
N GLN A 119 -5.38 14.06 5.49
CA GLN A 119 -4.13 14.25 6.22
C GLN A 119 -3.55 12.92 6.71
N ASN A 120 -4.40 12.07 7.27
CA ASN A 120 -3.98 10.80 7.85
C ASN A 120 -4.92 9.67 7.43
N ALA A 121 -4.33 8.54 7.04
CA ALA A 121 -5.04 7.29 6.89
C ALA A 121 -4.64 6.35 8.04
N ILE A 122 -5.59 5.56 8.53
CA ILE A 122 -5.32 4.48 9.49
C ILE A 122 -5.74 3.18 8.82
N PHE A 123 -4.76 2.33 8.56
CA PHE A 123 -5.03 0.96 8.16
C PHE A 123 -5.20 0.10 9.39
N VAL A 124 -6.20 -0.79 9.38
CA VAL A 124 -6.51 -1.65 10.51
C VAL A 124 -6.35 -3.11 10.10
N VAL A 125 -5.40 -3.79 10.71
CA VAL A 125 -5.25 -5.25 10.61
C VAL A 125 -5.76 -5.91 11.87
N PHE A 126 -6.20 -7.16 11.78
CA PHE A 126 -6.68 -7.93 12.92
C PHE A 126 -5.78 -9.13 13.14
N LYS A 127 -5.40 -9.44 14.38
CA LYS A 127 -4.74 -10.71 14.73
C LYS A 127 -5.76 -11.75 15.20
N THR A 128 -6.77 -11.27 15.92
CA THR A 128 -7.93 -12.04 16.39
C THR A 128 -9.19 -11.20 16.16
N PRO A 129 -10.41 -11.76 16.31
CA PRO A 129 -11.64 -10.99 16.13
C PRO A 129 -11.75 -9.77 17.06
N GLU A 130 -11.09 -9.83 18.22
CA GLU A 130 -11.14 -8.81 19.28
C GLU A 130 -9.93 -7.86 19.23
N GLU A 131 -8.83 -8.27 18.59
CA GLU A 131 -7.57 -7.51 18.53
C GLU A 131 -7.37 -6.87 17.15
N GLY A 132 -7.81 -5.62 17.01
CA GLY A 132 -7.50 -4.74 15.88
C GLY A 132 -6.28 -3.86 16.18
N ILE A 133 -5.40 -3.72 15.20
CA ILE A 133 -4.18 -2.92 15.28
C ILE A 133 -4.27 -1.82 14.22
N GLY A 134 -4.37 -0.58 14.69
CA GLY A 134 -4.32 0.61 13.83
C GLY A 134 -2.88 0.96 13.47
N ILE A 135 -2.65 1.26 12.20
CA ILE A 135 -1.35 1.56 11.64
C ILE A 135 -1.49 2.88 10.87
N PRO A 136 -0.96 3.99 11.42
CA PRO A 136 -1.09 5.29 10.79
C PRO A 136 -0.21 5.38 9.54
N VAL A 137 -0.76 6.05 8.52
CA VAL A 137 -0.11 6.35 7.24
C VAL A 137 -0.33 7.82 6.96
N SER A 138 0.76 8.53 6.72
CA SER A 138 0.70 9.95 6.36
C SER A 138 0.18 10.10 4.92
N LEU A 139 -0.75 11.03 4.70
CA LEU A 139 -1.18 11.39 3.35
C LEU A 139 -0.40 12.59 2.79
N ASN A 140 0.55 13.12 3.56
CA ASN A 140 1.41 14.21 3.12
C ASN A 140 2.26 13.80 1.90
N GLY A 141 2.02 14.47 0.77
CA GLY A 141 2.68 14.19 -0.51
C GLY A 141 2.02 13.09 -1.34
N PHE A 142 0.92 12.49 -0.89
CA PHE A 142 0.18 11.50 -1.67
C PHE A 142 -0.30 12.07 -3.01
N SER A 143 -0.94 13.24 -2.98
CA SER A 143 -1.49 13.87 -4.19
C SER A 143 -0.40 14.15 -5.22
N ASP A 144 0.72 14.73 -4.78
CA ASP A 144 1.85 15.05 -5.64
C ASP A 144 2.49 13.79 -6.22
N GLY A 145 2.73 12.77 -5.39
CA GLY A 145 3.29 11.51 -5.84
C GLY A 145 2.38 10.77 -6.82
N PHE A 146 1.07 10.75 -6.55
CA PHE A 146 0.09 10.08 -7.41
C PHE A 146 -0.03 10.75 -8.78
N ALA A 147 0.01 12.09 -8.82
CA ALA A 147 -0.03 12.86 -10.06
C ALA A 147 1.17 12.56 -10.99
N GLN A 148 2.31 12.18 -10.40
CA GLN A 148 3.55 11.90 -11.13
C GLN A 148 3.67 10.45 -11.63
N LEU A 149 2.74 9.56 -11.25
CA LEU A 149 2.72 8.20 -11.78
C LEU A 149 2.43 8.21 -13.29
N PRO A 150 3.19 7.43 -14.11
CA PRO A 150 3.09 7.45 -15.57
C PRO A 150 1.78 6.87 -16.13
#